data_AF-M1FV55-F1
#
_entry.id   AF-M1FV55-F1
#
_cell.length_a   1.000
_cell.length_b   1.000
_cell.length_c   1.000
_cell.angle_alpha   90.00
_cell.angle_beta   90.00
_cell.angle_gamma   90.00
#
_symmetry.space_group_name_H-M   'P 1'
#
loop_
_entity.id
_entity.type
_entity.pdbx_description
1 polymer ?
#
loop_
_entity_poly.entity_id
_entity_poly.type
_entity_poly.pdbx_seq_one_letter_code
_entity_poly.pdbx_strand_id
1 'polypeptide(L)'
;MLRLCRVATGLLLVLLCWVRCSLGYVEHRCTFDERMRKVAALPVLREVPRKGQGAMQAYTAGASSWEPIRIKVFTADLNNEFRYCTAAGDIRPDYEGGVALCKTAHILTPEKKALLVERLIPESIQLHATRLLVRPMDFIFVGRITFGACVFFTVPEEHSVERVLGADFILYVAAGPMADTNVAWGVPCSVTTDGRPVIGALNFGPQHISAGRGLARAAAHEIAHALGFSIYVFVGRHMVTAVRGVRGKPLAHVLSSRKTLQMTRKHFNCAAAPGMELEDEGGEGTAQSHWERRNAKDELMAGVSGIGYYSALTMAAFEDTGYYRANWGMEELMGWGSNSGCEFLEKKCVENSTTRYPDMFCTEVSTRLHCTSDHLALGVCSLVSFQQALAPQYRYFEHRALGASHRELTDYCPIIVSLKEGGCTSLFDTAAGSRVGPNSRCLKGNGLRIYAMEIGAVCVETSCESPGTVKIRYAGNDAWHLCPEGATLRPGLPFTGGEIVCPKYERVCTTLAGARNAFAHETYTAQAAGNFVAEAHFDNTLRPEEPPSHRPVAQRPEEKAVDVAVASALPWLPFFFFLLCAAAGIGV
;
A
#
# COMPACT_ATOMS: atom_id res chain seq x y z
N MET A 1 -2.34 -42.36 -27.34
CA MET A 1 -3.10 -41.88 -26.16
C MET A 1 -2.26 -41.11 -25.14
N LEU A 2 -1.06 -41.56 -24.74
CA LEU A 2 -0.23 -40.84 -23.73
C LEU A 2 0.14 -39.38 -24.09
N ARG A 3 0.33 -39.04 -25.37
CA ARG A 3 0.65 -37.66 -25.79
C ARG A 3 -0.55 -36.71 -25.71
N LEU A 4 -1.77 -37.18 -26.04
CA LEU A 4 -2.98 -36.36 -25.89
C LEU A 4 -3.35 -36.16 -24.42
N CYS A 5 -3.16 -37.18 -23.56
CA CYS A 5 -3.38 -37.01 -22.12
C CYS A 5 -2.44 -35.97 -21.50
N ARG A 6 -1.18 -35.87 -21.97
CA ARG A 6 -0.20 -34.86 -21.50
C ARG A 6 -0.55 -33.43 -21.94
N VAL A 7 -1.08 -33.26 -23.15
CA VAL A 7 -1.53 -31.96 -23.65
C VAL A 7 -2.82 -31.52 -22.95
N ALA A 8 -3.74 -32.45 -22.71
CA ALA A 8 -4.98 -32.19 -21.99
C ALA A 8 -4.75 -31.89 -20.49
N THR A 9 -3.80 -32.57 -19.83
CA THR A 9 -3.40 -32.22 -18.45
C THR A 9 -2.67 -30.89 -18.38
N GLY A 10 -1.85 -30.54 -19.37
CA GLY A 10 -1.23 -29.22 -19.50
C GLY A 10 -2.26 -28.10 -19.64
N LEU A 11 -3.26 -28.26 -20.51
CA LEU A 11 -4.36 -27.30 -20.71
C LEU A 11 -5.26 -27.17 -19.48
N LEU A 12 -5.53 -28.27 -18.77
CA LEU A 12 -6.32 -28.26 -17.54
C LEU A 12 -5.57 -27.60 -16.38
N LEU A 13 -4.24 -27.78 -16.27
CA LEU A 13 -3.38 -27.07 -15.32
C LEU A 13 -3.29 -25.57 -15.63
N VAL A 14 -3.25 -25.20 -16.92
CA VAL A 14 -3.32 -23.80 -17.37
C VAL A 14 -4.69 -23.19 -17.01
N LEU A 15 -5.80 -23.89 -17.25
CA LEU A 15 -7.13 -23.41 -16.87
C LEU A 15 -7.30 -23.30 -15.34
N LEU A 16 -6.77 -24.26 -14.58
CA LEU A 16 -6.82 -24.25 -13.11
C LEU A 16 -5.90 -23.18 -12.50
N CYS A 17 -4.78 -22.85 -13.15
CA CYS A 17 -3.96 -21.68 -12.80
C CYS A 17 -4.69 -20.36 -13.09
N TRP A 18 -5.40 -20.26 -14.22
CA TRP A 18 -6.17 -19.07 -14.57
C TRP A 18 -7.37 -18.84 -13.64
N VAL A 19 -8.06 -19.90 -13.20
CA VAL A 19 -9.23 -19.79 -12.30
C VAL A 19 -8.82 -19.63 -10.83
N ARG A 20 -7.61 -20.03 -10.42
CA ARG A 20 -7.09 -19.83 -9.05
C ARG A 20 -6.27 -18.54 -8.84
N CYS A 21 -6.00 -17.77 -9.89
CA CYS A 21 -5.26 -16.50 -9.83
C CYS A 21 -6.02 -15.32 -9.19
N SER A 22 -7.27 -15.47 -8.78
CA SER A 22 -8.13 -14.32 -8.41
C SER A 22 -8.25 -14.01 -6.92
N LEU A 23 -7.51 -14.65 -6.00
CA LEU A 23 -7.63 -14.35 -4.56
C LEU A 23 -6.34 -14.59 -3.79
N GLY A 24 -5.42 -13.62 -3.72
CA GLY A 24 -4.28 -13.73 -2.80
C GLY A 24 -3.17 -12.71 -2.97
N TYR A 25 -3.54 -11.44 -2.94
CA TYR A 25 -2.93 -10.31 -2.23
C TYR A 25 -3.99 -9.23 -2.39
N VAL A 26 -4.46 -8.61 -1.31
CA VAL A 26 -5.42 -7.53 -1.47
C VAL A 26 -4.63 -6.34 -1.97
N GLU A 27 -4.82 -6.04 -3.26
CA GLU A 27 -4.26 -4.88 -3.92
C GLU A 27 -5.00 -3.64 -3.39
N HIS A 28 -4.38 -2.92 -2.45
CA HIS A 28 -4.91 -1.64 -1.99
C HIS A 28 -4.71 -0.60 -3.11
N ARG A 29 -5.83 0.00 -3.53
CA ARG A 29 -5.91 1.01 -4.57
C ARG A 29 -6.56 2.25 -4.03
N CYS A 30 -5.74 3.20 -3.64
CA CYS A 30 -6.24 4.38 -2.97
C CYS A 30 -7.31 5.09 -3.82
N THR A 31 -8.46 5.34 -3.17
CA THR A 31 -9.59 6.10 -3.73
C THR A 31 -9.79 7.42 -2.97
N PHE A 32 -8.69 8.02 -2.50
CA PHE A 32 -8.68 9.29 -1.77
C PHE A 32 -9.41 10.41 -2.52
N ASP A 33 -9.13 10.57 -3.83
CA ASP A 33 -9.67 11.70 -4.60
C ASP A 33 -11.20 11.59 -4.78
N GLU A 34 -11.73 10.37 -4.83
CA GLU A 34 -13.17 10.12 -4.88
C GLU A 34 -13.85 10.63 -3.60
N ARG A 35 -13.21 10.40 -2.45
CA ARG A 35 -13.72 10.86 -1.16
C ARG A 35 -13.60 12.37 -1.02
N MET A 36 -12.49 12.97 -1.45
CA MET A 36 -12.30 14.43 -1.38
C MET A 36 -13.28 15.22 -2.24
N ARG A 37 -13.76 14.70 -3.37
CA ARG A 37 -14.77 15.38 -4.20
C ARG A 37 -16.15 15.49 -3.53
N LYS A 38 -16.45 14.60 -2.59
CA LYS A 38 -17.67 14.66 -1.76
C LYS A 38 -17.55 15.70 -0.62
N VAL A 39 -16.38 16.31 -0.45
CA VAL A 39 -16.09 17.29 0.61
C VAL A 39 -16.16 18.71 0.04
N ALA A 40 -16.91 19.60 0.70
CA ALA A 40 -16.81 21.05 0.49
C ALA A 40 -15.45 21.60 1.00
N ALA A 41 -15.18 22.90 0.85
CA ALA A 41 -13.95 23.51 1.36
C ALA A 41 -13.71 23.14 2.83
N LEU A 42 -12.49 22.70 3.15
CA LEU A 42 -12.12 22.28 4.51
C LEU A 42 -12.20 23.47 5.48
N PRO A 43 -12.64 23.25 6.72
CA PRO A 43 -12.84 24.27 7.72
C PRO A 43 -11.47 24.73 8.19
N VAL A 44 -11.36 26.05 8.27
CA VAL A 44 -10.14 26.72 8.69
C VAL A 44 -10.15 26.86 10.21
N LEU A 45 -9.17 26.23 10.86
CA LEU A 45 -8.84 26.45 12.25
C LEU A 45 -8.26 27.85 12.41
N ARG A 46 -8.98 28.74 13.10
CA ARG A 46 -8.50 30.08 13.41
C ARG A 46 -7.70 30.05 14.70
N GLU A 47 -6.39 30.27 14.61
CA GLU A 47 -5.56 30.52 15.78
C GLU A 47 -6.04 31.81 16.47
N VAL A 48 -6.50 31.71 17.72
CA VAL A 48 -6.91 32.89 18.49
C VAL A 48 -5.66 33.55 19.07
N PRO A 49 -5.44 34.86 18.86
CA PRO A 49 -4.25 35.54 19.38
C PRO A 49 -4.13 35.40 20.90
N ARG A 50 -2.89 35.24 21.39
CA ARG A 50 -2.58 35.23 22.83
C ARG A 50 -3.18 36.46 23.51
N LYS A 51 -3.89 36.27 24.62
CA LYS A 51 -4.48 37.35 25.41
C LYS A 51 -3.33 38.19 26.01
N GLY A 52 -3.04 39.35 25.42
CA GLY A 52 -2.05 40.31 25.93
C GLY A 52 -1.04 40.91 24.93
N GLN A 53 -1.11 40.62 23.63
CA GLN A 53 -0.23 41.27 22.64
C GLN A 53 -1.03 42.08 21.62
N GLY A 54 -0.71 43.38 21.52
CA GLY A 54 -1.30 44.30 20.55
C GLY A 54 -0.98 43.93 19.11
N ALA A 55 -1.79 44.44 18.18
CA ALA A 55 -1.84 44.09 16.75
C ALA A 55 -0.58 44.38 15.91
N MET A 56 0.59 44.57 16.53
CA MET A 56 1.85 44.85 15.83
C MET A 56 3.08 44.15 16.46
N GLN A 57 2.89 43.11 17.27
CA GLN A 57 3.98 42.32 17.88
C GLN A 57 3.79 40.79 17.79
N ALA A 58 2.90 40.31 16.92
CA ALA A 58 2.58 38.89 16.78
C ALA A 58 3.65 38.03 16.05
N TYR A 59 4.83 38.59 15.75
CA TYR A 59 5.88 37.88 15.00
C TYR A 59 7.20 37.69 15.74
N THR A 60 7.23 37.69 17.08
CA THR A 60 8.46 37.32 17.81
C THR A 60 8.15 36.97 19.27
N ALA A 61 7.73 35.74 19.56
CA ALA A 61 7.86 35.12 20.90
C ALA A 61 7.50 33.61 20.86
N GLY A 62 8.43 32.84 20.31
CA GLY A 62 8.39 31.38 20.23
C GLY A 62 9.48 30.90 19.27
N ALA A 63 10.73 31.15 19.63
CA ALA A 63 11.85 30.57 18.89
C ALA A 63 11.83 29.03 19.08
N SER A 64 12.17 28.17 18.11
CA SER A 64 12.49 28.39 16.69
C SER A 64 12.94 27.07 16.02
N SER A 65 12.52 25.91 16.52
CA SER A 65 12.97 24.61 16.01
C SER A 65 11.86 23.89 15.27
N TRP A 66 12.25 23.25 14.17
CA TRP A 66 11.46 22.21 13.55
C TRP A 66 11.65 20.95 14.38
N GLU A 67 10.55 20.30 14.76
CA GLU A 67 10.55 19.13 15.64
C GLU A 67 9.76 17.98 15.02
N PRO A 68 10.04 16.71 15.37
CA PRO A 68 9.25 15.58 14.91
C PRO A 68 7.75 15.80 15.11
N ILE A 69 6.94 15.54 14.09
CA ILE A 69 5.50 15.75 14.16
C ILE A 69 4.85 14.85 15.23
N ARG A 70 4.04 15.45 16.10
CA ARG A 70 3.27 14.73 17.14
C ARG A 70 1.87 14.45 16.61
N ILE A 71 1.64 13.21 16.16
CA ILE A 71 0.34 12.73 15.70
C ILE A 71 -0.38 12.05 16.88
N LYS A 72 -1.48 12.64 17.36
CA LYS A 72 -2.35 12.01 18.37
C LYS A 72 -3.49 11.27 17.72
N VAL A 73 -3.70 10.02 18.14
CA VAL A 73 -4.75 9.15 17.62
C VAL A 73 -5.88 9.00 18.62
N PHE A 74 -7.11 9.04 18.13
CA PHE A 74 -8.29 8.79 18.92
C PHE A 74 -9.12 7.69 18.29
N THR A 75 -9.44 6.67 19.08
CA THR A 75 -10.03 5.41 18.64
C THR A 75 -11.40 5.17 19.27
N ALA A 76 -12.14 6.25 19.59
CA ALA A 76 -13.47 6.16 20.21
C ALA A 76 -14.39 5.21 19.42
N ASP A 77 -14.32 5.26 18.09
CA ASP A 77 -15.07 4.37 17.18
C ASP A 77 -14.70 2.90 17.30
N LEU A 78 -13.46 2.57 17.69
CA LEU A 78 -13.04 1.18 17.93
C LEU A 78 -13.55 0.65 19.28
N ASN A 79 -14.02 1.52 20.17
CA ASN A 79 -14.49 1.17 21.51
C ASN A 79 -16.01 1.21 21.65
N ASN A 80 -16.73 1.48 20.57
CA ASN A 80 -18.18 1.51 20.55
C ASN A 80 -18.72 0.43 19.60
N GLU A 81 -19.38 -0.58 20.16
CA GLU A 81 -19.90 -1.73 19.40
C GLU A 81 -20.96 -1.37 18.35
N PHE A 82 -21.56 -0.18 18.41
CA PHE A 82 -22.46 0.36 17.38
C PHE A 82 -21.73 1.01 16.19
N ARG A 83 -20.40 1.07 16.25
CA ARG A 83 -19.54 1.81 15.30
C ARG A 83 -18.64 0.89 14.48
N TYR A 84 -18.53 -0.38 14.84
CA TYR A 84 -17.86 -1.44 14.07
C TYR A 84 -18.67 -2.74 14.09
N CYS A 85 -18.37 -3.66 13.17
CA CYS A 85 -19.07 -4.94 13.09
C CYS A 85 -18.62 -5.91 14.19
N THR A 86 -19.56 -6.35 15.03
CA THR A 86 -19.33 -7.35 16.09
C THR A 86 -19.78 -8.75 15.66
N ALA A 87 -20.79 -8.83 14.79
CA ALA A 87 -21.34 -10.07 14.26
C ALA A 87 -21.74 -9.90 12.78
N ALA A 88 -21.83 -11.03 12.06
CA ALA A 88 -22.43 -11.02 10.72
C ALA A 88 -23.93 -10.71 10.84
N GLY A 89 -24.44 -9.84 9.96
CA GLY A 89 -25.81 -9.35 10.01
C GLY A 89 -25.98 -8.01 10.75
N ASP A 90 -24.97 -7.56 11.50
CA ASP A 90 -24.95 -6.20 12.03
C ASP A 90 -25.10 -5.15 10.92
N ILE A 91 -25.74 -4.03 11.24
CA ILE A 91 -25.75 -2.84 10.38
C ILE A 91 -24.90 -1.78 11.07
N ARG A 92 -23.85 -1.32 10.39
CA ARG A 92 -22.86 -0.37 10.95
C ARG A 92 -22.52 0.74 9.96
N PRO A 93 -22.05 1.90 10.43
CA PRO A 93 -21.63 2.99 9.55
C PRO A 93 -20.56 2.53 8.57
N ASP A 94 -20.67 2.95 7.31
CA ASP A 94 -19.62 2.77 6.29
C ASP A 94 -18.54 3.88 6.35
N TYR A 95 -18.76 4.88 7.21
CA TYR A 95 -17.94 6.08 7.36
C TYR A 95 -17.88 6.98 6.11
N GLU A 96 -18.76 6.74 5.14
CA GLU A 96 -18.92 7.54 3.91
C GLU A 96 -20.30 8.20 3.83
N GLY A 97 -21.13 8.02 4.85
CA GLY A 97 -22.42 8.67 5.04
C GLY A 97 -23.62 7.75 4.94
N GLY A 98 -23.37 6.46 4.76
CA GLY A 98 -24.36 5.41 4.81
C GLY A 98 -24.10 4.40 5.92
N VAL A 99 -24.72 3.24 5.74
CA VAL A 99 -24.55 2.06 6.58
C VAL A 99 -24.34 0.84 5.69
N ALA A 100 -23.60 -0.15 6.17
CA ALA A 100 -23.38 -1.40 5.47
C ALA A 100 -23.76 -2.59 6.34
N LEU A 101 -24.26 -3.65 5.67
CA LEU A 101 -24.51 -4.95 6.27
C LEU A 101 -23.18 -5.68 6.48
N CYS A 102 -22.90 -6.03 7.73
CA CYS A 102 -21.69 -6.72 8.15
C CYS A 102 -21.69 -8.17 7.66
N LYS A 103 -20.63 -8.54 6.93
CA LYS A 103 -20.30 -9.93 6.59
C LYS A 103 -19.29 -10.45 7.62
N THR A 104 -19.08 -11.78 7.67
CA THR A 104 -18.09 -12.40 8.56
C THR A 104 -16.70 -11.77 8.43
N ALA A 105 -16.29 -11.41 7.20
CA ALA A 105 -15.01 -10.77 6.95
C ALA A 105 -14.89 -9.37 7.60
N HIS A 106 -16.01 -8.65 7.75
CA HIS A 106 -16.05 -7.30 8.32
C HIS A 106 -15.98 -7.29 9.86
N ILE A 107 -16.09 -8.46 10.52
CA ILE A 107 -16.04 -8.53 11.98
C ILE A 107 -14.65 -8.07 12.46
N LEU A 108 -14.64 -7.08 13.35
CA LEU A 108 -13.44 -6.62 14.06
C LEU A 108 -13.29 -7.46 15.33
N THR A 109 -12.60 -8.59 15.21
CA THR A 109 -12.33 -9.46 16.36
C THR A 109 -11.36 -8.79 17.34
N PRO A 110 -11.29 -9.23 18.60
CA PRO A 110 -10.31 -8.72 19.56
C PRO A 110 -8.87 -8.78 19.04
N GLU A 111 -8.50 -9.84 18.31
CA GLU A 111 -7.15 -10.02 17.75
C GLU A 111 -6.87 -9.01 16.64
N LYS A 112 -7.86 -8.74 15.76
CA LYS A 112 -7.74 -7.70 14.73
C LYS A 112 -7.63 -6.32 15.36
N LYS A 113 -8.44 -6.03 16.39
CA LYS A 113 -8.42 -4.76 17.12
C LYS A 113 -7.07 -4.55 17.81
N ALA A 114 -6.55 -5.56 18.51
CA ALA A 114 -5.24 -5.51 19.14
C ALA A 114 -4.14 -5.27 18.09
N LEU A 115 -4.14 -6.02 16.99
CA LEU A 115 -3.18 -5.81 15.91
C LEU A 115 -3.24 -4.39 15.32
N LEU A 116 -4.45 -3.85 15.15
CA LEU A 116 -4.65 -2.50 14.64
C LEU A 116 -4.07 -1.43 15.59
N VAL A 117 -4.46 -1.49 16.86
CA VAL A 117 -4.14 -0.48 17.87
C VAL A 117 -2.69 -0.59 18.35
N GLU A 118 -2.18 -1.80 18.57
CA GLU A 118 -0.88 -2.02 19.19
C GLU A 118 0.27 -2.05 18.17
N ARG A 119 -0.03 -2.27 16.88
CA ARG A 119 1.01 -2.43 15.86
C ARG A 119 0.81 -1.56 14.62
N LEU A 120 -0.29 -1.72 13.89
CA LEU A 120 -0.45 -1.09 12.57
C LEU A 120 -0.48 0.45 12.65
N ILE A 121 -1.26 0.99 13.58
CA ILE A 121 -1.37 2.44 13.80
C ILE A 121 -0.01 3.01 14.29
N PRO A 122 0.64 2.46 15.34
CA PRO A 122 1.96 2.94 15.75
C PRO A 122 3.04 2.85 14.66
N GLU A 123 3.14 1.72 13.94
CA GLU A 123 4.13 1.53 12.87
C GLU A 123 3.92 2.55 11.73
N SER A 124 2.66 2.79 11.32
CA SER A 124 2.36 3.76 10.26
C SER A 124 2.64 5.20 10.67
N ILE A 125 2.28 5.60 11.89
CA ILE A 125 2.59 6.94 12.44
C ILE A 125 4.08 7.17 12.56
N GLN A 126 4.82 6.15 13.02
CA GLN A 126 6.27 6.25 13.17
C GLN A 126 6.96 6.56 11.83
N LEU A 127 6.43 6.05 10.70
CA LEU A 127 6.98 6.38 9.38
C LEU A 127 6.92 7.88 9.06
N HIS A 128 5.84 8.56 9.46
CA HIS A 128 5.69 10.01 9.32
C HIS A 128 6.48 10.77 10.37
N ALA A 129 6.34 10.42 11.65
CA ALA A 129 6.96 11.13 12.78
C ALA A 129 8.50 11.16 12.67
N THR A 130 9.10 10.12 12.11
CA THR A 130 10.56 10.07 11.90
C THR A 130 11.05 10.87 10.70
N ARG A 131 10.18 11.16 9.73
CA ARG A 131 10.54 11.78 8.44
C ARG A 131 10.05 13.21 8.27
N LEU A 132 9.02 13.61 9.00
CA LEU A 132 8.42 14.92 8.92
C LEU A 132 8.66 15.68 10.21
N LEU A 133 9.36 16.80 10.08
CA LEU A 133 9.44 17.82 11.10
C LEU A 133 8.35 18.86 10.86
N VAL A 134 7.84 19.44 11.93
CA VAL A 134 6.80 20.46 11.92
C VAL A 134 7.19 21.61 12.84
N ARG A 135 6.58 22.78 12.66
CA ARG A 135 6.55 23.81 13.70
C ARG A 135 5.47 23.43 14.72
N PRO A 136 5.84 23.13 15.98
CA PRO A 136 4.90 22.62 16.96
C PRO A 136 3.73 23.57 17.23
N MET A 137 2.57 23.00 17.52
CA MET A 137 1.41 23.72 18.04
C MET A 137 1.31 23.57 19.56
N ASP A 138 0.90 24.63 20.24
CA ASP A 138 0.61 24.60 21.68
C ASP A 138 -0.63 23.72 21.95
N PHE A 139 -1.67 23.87 21.13
CA PHE A 139 -2.92 23.13 21.21
C PHE A 139 -3.67 23.13 19.87
N ILE A 140 -4.58 22.16 19.68
CA ILE A 140 -5.53 22.11 18.57
C ILE A 140 -6.95 22.23 19.11
N PHE A 141 -7.73 23.16 18.57
CA PHE A 141 -9.15 23.30 18.89
C PHE A 141 -9.98 22.45 17.93
N VAL A 142 -10.77 21.51 18.42
CA VAL A 142 -11.63 20.71 17.55
C VAL A 142 -12.99 21.39 17.46
N GLY A 143 -13.15 22.23 16.44
CA GLY A 143 -14.44 22.81 16.11
C GLY A 143 -15.44 21.75 15.64
N ARG A 144 -16.71 22.14 15.52
CA ARG A 144 -17.73 21.25 14.97
C ARG A 144 -17.37 20.88 13.54
N ILE A 145 -17.14 19.60 13.28
CA ILE A 145 -16.94 19.05 11.94
C ILE A 145 -18.32 18.88 11.30
N THR A 146 -18.58 19.56 10.17
CA THR A 146 -19.92 19.63 9.56
C THR A 146 -19.99 19.27 8.07
N PHE A 147 -18.90 18.78 7.48
CA PHE A 147 -18.80 18.50 6.05
C PHE A 147 -17.92 17.26 5.81
N GLY A 148 -18.13 16.60 4.66
CA GLY A 148 -17.33 15.48 4.21
C GLY A 148 -17.44 14.22 5.07
N ALA A 149 -16.59 13.22 4.78
CA ALA A 149 -16.60 11.94 5.50
C ALA A 149 -16.26 12.08 7.00
N CYS A 150 -15.57 13.16 7.37
CA CYS A 150 -15.15 13.45 8.73
C CYS A 150 -16.30 13.60 9.73
N VAL A 151 -17.51 13.97 9.28
CA VAL A 151 -18.69 14.05 10.16
C VAL A 151 -19.12 12.69 10.70
N PHE A 152 -18.70 11.61 10.03
CA PHE A 152 -19.05 10.26 10.40
C PHE A 152 -18.08 9.63 11.39
N PHE A 153 -17.13 10.38 11.96
CA PHE A 153 -16.20 9.91 12.99
C PHE A 153 -16.58 10.47 14.36
N THR A 154 -16.35 9.68 15.40
CA THR A 154 -16.63 10.09 16.78
C THR A 154 -15.53 11.03 17.26
N VAL A 155 -15.91 12.29 17.52
CA VAL A 155 -15.07 13.27 18.20
C VAL A 155 -15.43 13.24 19.70
N PRO A 156 -14.52 12.87 20.61
CA PRO A 156 -14.74 12.97 22.05
C PRO A 156 -15.19 14.38 22.47
N GLU A 157 -16.19 14.46 23.35
CA GLU A 157 -16.80 15.74 23.76
C GLU A 157 -15.74 16.71 24.34
N GLU A 158 -14.79 16.18 25.11
CA GLU A 158 -13.67 16.92 25.70
C GLU A 158 -12.84 17.69 24.66
N HIS A 159 -12.72 17.20 23.42
CA HIS A 159 -11.95 17.90 22.38
C HIS A 159 -12.60 19.20 21.92
N SER A 160 -13.93 19.28 22.01
CA SER A 160 -14.69 20.47 21.63
C SER A 160 -14.64 21.57 22.70
N VAL A 161 -14.26 21.22 23.94
CA VAL A 161 -14.28 22.13 25.10
C VAL A 161 -12.86 22.45 25.59
N GLU A 162 -11.99 21.45 25.75
CA GLU A 162 -10.74 21.57 26.50
C GLU A 162 -9.49 21.81 25.66
N ARG A 163 -9.60 21.66 24.33
CA ARG A 163 -8.48 21.69 23.35
C ARG A 163 -7.54 20.50 23.55
N VAL A 164 -7.00 19.99 22.45
CA VAL A 164 -6.05 18.88 22.49
C VAL A 164 -4.63 19.45 22.59
N LEU A 165 -3.96 19.20 23.72
CA LEU A 165 -2.57 19.62 23.97
C LEU A 165 -1.57 18.59 23.41
N GLY A 166 -0.35 19.04 23.12
CA GLY A 166 0.76 18.14 22.78
C GLY A 166 0.57 17.38 21.47
N ALA A 167 -0.16 17.96 20.53
CA ALA A 167 -0.42 17.41 19.21
C ALA A 167 -0.19 18.49 18.14
N ASP A 168 0.36 18.08 17.01
CA ASP A 168 0.48 18.88 15.79
C ASP A 168 -0.51 18.41 14.71
N PHE A 169 -1.00 17.19 14.87
CA PHE A 169 -2.04 16.59 14.05
C PHE A 169 -2.90 15.63 14.89
N ILE A 170 -4.21 15.69 14.71
CA ILE A 170 -5.18 14.77 15.31
C ILE A 170 -5.68 13.80 14.25
N LEU A 171 -5.65 12.50 14.54
CA LEU A 171 -6.18 11.46 13.67
C LEU A 171 -7.31 10.68 14.36
N TYR A 172 -8.53 10.79 13.86
CA TYR A 172 -9.65 9.96 14.28
C TYR A 172 -9.66 8.65 13.51
N VAL A 173 -9.66 7.52 14.22
CA VAL A 173 -9.54 6.20 13.60
C VAL A 173 -10.76 5.35 13.86
N ALA A 174 -11.26 4.74 12.79
CA ALA A 174 -12.36 3.80 12.79
C ALA A 174 -11.99 2.49 12.07
N ALA A 175 -12.85 1.47 12.23
CA ALA A 175 -12.74 0.20 11.52
C ALA A 175 -14.13 -0.31 11.14
N GLY A 176 -14.80 0.43 10.26
CA GLY A 176 -16.11 0.10 9.71
C GLY A 176 -16.05 -0.81 8.49
N PRO A 177 -17.17 -1.50 8.16
CA PRO A 177 -17.28 -2.30 6.95
C PRO A 177 -17.00 -1.46 5.69
N MET A 178 -16.16 -1.98 4.80
CA MET A 178 -15.83 -1.36 3.52
C MET A 178 -16.20 -2.29 2.37
N ALA A 179 -16.79 -1.73 1.30
CA ALA A 179 -17.20 -2.49 0.12
C ALA A 179 -16.08 -2.65 -0.91
N ASP A 180 -15.05 -1.81 -0.86
CA ASP A 180 -13.93 -1.78 -1.80
C ASP A 180 -12.81 -2.73 -1.38
N THR A 181 -11.79 -2.85 -2.25
CA THR A 181 -10.58 -3.65 -1.99
C THR A 181 -9.56 -2.89 -1.15
N ASN A 182 -9.93 -1.75 -0.56
CA ASN A 182 -8.98 -0.90 0.14
C ASN A 182 -8.76 -1.36 1.56
N VAL A 183 -7.48 -1.41 1.92
CA VAL A 183 -7.05 -1.71 3.28
C VAL A 183 -7.57 -0.66 4.26
N ALA A 184 -7.45 0.61 3.87
CA ALA A 184 -7.91 1.77 4.60
C ALA A 184 -8.19 2.91 3.62
N TRP A 185 -8.76 3.99 4.13
CA TRP A 185 -8.77 5.29 3.45
C TRP A 185 -8.65 6.40 4.49
N GLY A 186 -7.97 7.49 4.12
CA GLY A 186 -7.73 8.63 4.99
C GLY A 186 -8.03 9.97 4.33
N VAL A 187 -8.53 10.95 5.08
CA VAL A 187 -8.83 12.30 4.57
C VAL A 187 -8.47 13.39 5.57
N PRO A 188 -8.07 14.59 5.11
CA PRO A 188 -7.99 15.76 5.96
C PRO A 188 -9.40 16.24 6.33
N CYS A 189 -9.57 16.65 7.59
CA CYS A 189 -10.82 17.13 8.16
C CYS A 189 -10.79 18.60 8.55
N SER A 190 -9.62 19.16 8.85
CA SER A 190 -9.47 20.59 9.10
C SER A 190 -8.04 21.03 8.82
N VAL A 191 -7.90 22.28 8.42
CA VAL A 191 -6.63 22.93 8.08
C VAL A 191 -6.44 24.19 8.91
N THR A 192 -5.21 24.63 9.12
CA THR A 192 -4.89 25.96 9.64
C THR A 192 -5.21 27.06 8.63
N THR A 193 -5.07 28.33 9.03
CA THR A 193 -5.26 29.50 8.14
C THR A 193 -4.30 29.52 6.95
N ASP A 194 -3.09 28.98 7.10
CA ASP A 194 -2.11 28.82 6.02
C ASP A 194 -2.31 27.53 5.21
N GLY A 195 -3.32 26.73 5.54
CA GLY A 195 -3.75 25.56 4.78
C GLY A 195 -3.13 24.22 5.22
N ARG A 196 -2.34 24.19 6.31
CA ARG A 196 -1.75 22.96 6.85
C ARG A 196 -2.83 22.07 7.48
N PRO A 197 -3.00 20.80 7.07
CA PRO A 197 -3.87 19.86 7.75
C PRO A 197 -3.48 19.64 9.22
N VAL A 198 -4.47 19.68 10.11
CA VAL A 198 -4.28 19.53 11.57
C VAL A 198 -5.23 18.51 12.19
N ILE A 199 -6.30 18.16 11.47
CA ILE A 199 -7.22 17.10 11.87
C ILE A 199 -7.44 16.24 10.62
N GLY A 200 -7.39 14.93 10.78
CA GLY A 200 -7.76 13.96 9.75
C GLY A 200 -8.56 12.80 10.32
N ALA A 201 -9.09 11.98 9.43
CA ALA A 201 -9.81 10.78 9.77
C ALA A 201 -9.32 9.61 8.90
N LEU A 202 -9.35 8.40 9.44
CA LEU A 202 -8.85 7.18 8.80
C LEU A 202 -9.76 6.01 9.16
N ASN A 203 -10.32 5.33 8.16
CA ASN A 203 -11.11 4.11 8.35
C ASN A 203 -10.37 2.89 7.80
N PHE A 204 -10.29 1.82 8.59
CA PHE A 204 -9.72 0.53 8.19
C PHE A 204 -10.81 -0.47 7.81
N GLY A 205 -10.63 -1.21 6.72
CA GLY A 205 -11.50 -2.33 6.36
C GLY A 205 -11.13 -3.58 7.18
N PRO A 206 -11.97 -4.07 8.12
CA PRO A 206 -11.60 -5.19 9.00
C PRO A 206 -11.29 -6.49 8.25
N GLN A 207 -11.78 -6.65 7.02
CA GLN A 207 -11.50 -7.80 6.16
C GLN A 207 -10.03 -7.88 5.72
N HIS A 208 -9.25 -6.80 5.88
CA HIS A 208 -7.86 -6.72 5.45
C HIS A 208 -6.87 -6.67 6.62
N ILE A 209 -7.35 -6.47 7.85
CA ILE A 209 -6.52 -6.43 9.05
C ILE A 209 -5.88 -7.80 9.27
N SER A 210 -4.57 -7.85 9.06
CA SER A 210 -3.73 -9.05 9.16
C SER A 210 -2.29 -8.65 9.50
N ALA A 211 -1.50 -9.57 10.06
CA ALA A 211 -0.13 -9.30 10.51
C ALA A 211 0.89 -9.07 9.37
N GLY A 212 0.41 -8.88 8.13
CA GLY A 212 1.23 -8.70 6.93
C GLY A 212 1.95 -7.35 6.88
N ARG A 213 3.17 -7.34 6.34
CA ARG A 213 4.06 -6.16 6.32
C ARG A 213 3.53 -5.00 5.47
N GLY A 214 2.77 -5.27 4.41
CA GLY A 214 2.26 -4.23 3.50
C GLY A 214 1.18 -3.33 4.12
N LEU A 215 0.53 -3.78 5.19
CA LEU A 215 -0.65 -3.10 5.74
C LEU A 215 -0.29 -1.79 6.46
N ALA A 216 0.83 -1.75 7.18
CA ALA A 216 1.33 -0.52 7.81
C ALA A 216 1.73 0.54 6.78
N ARG A 217 2.20 0.12 5.59
CA ARG A 217 2.55 1.03 4.49
C ARG A 217 1.32 1.58 3.80
N ALA A 218 0.30 0.75 3.58
CA ALA A 218 -1.01 1.22 3.15
C ALA A 218 -1.61 2.21 4.16
N ALA A 219 -1.53 1.94 5.46
CA ALA A 219 -1.98 2.89 6.48
C ALA A 219 -1.19 4.21 6.46
N ALA A 220 0.13 4.15 6.30
CA ALA A 220 0.96 5.35 6.18
C ALA A 220 0.66 6.15 4.89
N HIS A 221 0.36 5.48 3.79
CA HIS A 221 -0.10 6.12 2.57
C HIS A 221 -1.36 6.95 2.82
N GLU A 222 -2.36 6.37 3.49
CA GLU A 222 -3.61 7.07 3.80
C GLU A 222 -3.42 8.19 4.85
N ILE A 223 -2.50 8.03 5.80
CA ILE A 223 -2.10 9.11 6.70
C ILE A 223 -1.39 10.23 5.93
N ALA A 224 -0.60 9.92 4.89
CA ALA A 224 0.04 10.93 4.05
C ALA A 224 -0.99 11.83 3.36
N HIS A 225 -2.08 11.24 2.86
CA HIS A 225 -3.21 11.99 2.32
C HIS A 225 -3.86 12.88 3.38
N ALA A 226 -4.13 12.35 4.57
CA ALA A 226 -4.67 13.13 5.69
C ALA A 226 -3.75 14.29 6.12
N LEU A 227 -2.43 14.13 5.96
CA LEU A 227 -1.42 15.16 6.21
C LEU A 227 -1.27 16.17 5.05
N GLY A 228 -1.95 15.95 3.93
CA GLY A 228 -2.03 16.92 2.83
C GLY A 228 -1.28 16.53 1.56
N PHE A 229 -0.83 15.28 1.40
CA PHE A 229 -0.36 14.79 0.11
C PHE A 229 -1.55 14.68 -0.85
N SER A 230 -1.83 15.73 -1.62
CA SER A 230 -2.99 15.79 -2.50
C SER A 230 -2.83 16.85 -3.56
N ILE A 231 -3.49 16.64 -4.72
CA ILE A 231 -3.51 17.62 -5.80
C ILE A 231 -4.04 18.98 -5.33
N TYR A 232 -5.03 19.02 -4.43
CA TYR A 232 -5.62 20.25 -3.90
C TYR A 232 -4.58 21.12 -3.17
N VAL A 233 -3.77 20.49 -2.31
CA VAL A 233 -2.68 21.18 -1.63
C VAL A 233 -1.61 21.59 -2.64
N PHE A 234 -1.22 20.70 -3.55
CA PHE A 234 -0.17 21.00 -4.53
C PHE A 234 -0.54 22.17 -5.44
N VAL A 235 -1.80 22.27 -5.89
CA VAL A 235 -2.30 23.40 -6.66
C VAL A 235 -2.35 24.67 -5.81
N GLY A 236 -2.92 24.61 -4.61
CA GLY A 236 -3.01 25.75 -3.69
C GLY A 236 -1.65 26.30 -3.26
N ARG A 237 -0.60 25.48 -3.32
CA ARG A 237 0.80 25.84 -3.05
C ARG A 237 1.62 26.10 -4.31
N HIS A 238 0.99 26.14 -5.48
CA HIS A 238 1.61 26.40 -6.79
C HIS A 238 2.78 25.45 -7.14
N MET A 239 2.64 24.17 -6.79
CA MET A 239 3.68 23.15 -7.00
C MET A 239 3.53 22.40 -8.34
N VAL A 240 2.34 22.48 -8.95
CA VAL A 240 1.97 21.69 -10.14
C VAL A 240 2.24 22.47 -11.43
N THR A 241 2.91 21.80 -12.38
CA THR A 241 3.09 22.28 -13.75
C THR A 241 2.48 21.28 -14.72
N ALA A 242 1.83 21.80 -15.77
CA ALA A 242 1.32 20.99 -16.87
C ALA A 242 2.38 20.88 -17.98
N VAL A 243 2.71 19.65 -18.38
CA VAL A 243 3.71 19.34 -19.42
C VAL A 243 3.01 18.60 -20.56
N ARG A 244 3.31 18.96 -21.81
CA ARG A 244 2.72 18.35 -23.00
C ARG A 244 3.67 17.37 -23.66
N GLY A 245 3.12 16.35 -24.32
CA GLY A 245 3.89 15.42 -25.16
C GLY A 245 4.73 14.40 -24.38
N VAL A 246 4.54 14.27 -23.07
CA VAL A 246 5.27 13.31 -22.24
C VAL A 246 4.97 11.89 -22.74
N ARG A 247 5.96 11.23 -23.34
CA ARG A 247 5.83 9.90 -23.96
C ARG A 247 4.66 9.77 -24.96
N GLY A 248 4.30 10.88 -25.62
CA GLY A 248 3.18 10.94 -26.55
C GLY A 248 1.80 11.19 -25.91
N LYS A 249 1.73 11.34 -24.58
CA LYS A 249 0.52 11.82 -23.88
C LYS A 249 0.26 13.30 -24.23
N PRO A 250 -1.01 13.71 -24.42
CA PRO A 250 -1.33 15.10 -24.73
C PRO A 250 -0.98 16.06 -23.57
N LEU A 251 -1.13 15.59 -22.34
CA LEU A 251 -0.90 16.36 -21.11
C LEU A 251 -0.48 15.41 -19.99
N ALA A 252 0.46 15.84 -19.17
CA ALA A 252 0.83 15.22 -17.90
C ALA A 252 1.01 16.33 -16.84
N HIS A 253 0.67 16.03 -15.59
CA HIS A 253 0.92 16.93 -14.47
C HIS A 253 2.19 16.51 -13.74
N VAL A 254 3.06 17.48 -13.43
CA VAL A 254 4.29 17.22 -12.68
C VAL A 254 4.38 18.12 -11.46
N LEU A 255 4.93 17.61 -10.37
CA LEU A 255 5.40 18.43 -9.26
C LEU A 255 6.80 18.96 -9.59
N SER A 256 6.84 20.27 -9.83
CA SER A 256 8.02 21.02 -10.29
C SER A 256 8.57 21.96 -9.22
N SER A 257 8.03 21.88 -8.00
CA SER A 257 8.50 22.61 -6.83
C SER A 257 9.95 22.25 -6.49
N ARG A 258 10.64 23.17 -5.81
CA ARG A 258 12.11 23.20 -5.73
C ARG A 258 12.73 21.89 -5.22
N LYS A 259 12.27 21.36 -4.08
CA LYS A 259 12.82 20.14 -3.50
C LYS A 259 12.38 18.90 -4.26
N THR A 260 11.11 18.81 -4.66
CA THR A 260 10.61 17.68 -5.45
C THR A 260 11.39 17.56 -6.75
N LEU A 261 11.55 18.66 -7.49
CA LEU A 261 12.37 18.70 -8.70
C LEU A 261 13.82 18.26 -8.45
N GLN A 262 14.44 18.75 -7.37
CA GLN A 262 15.79 18.35 -6.99
C GLN A 262 15.88 16.83 -6.76
N MET A 263 14.95 16.25 -6.00
CA MET A 263 14.96 14.83 -5.67
C MET A 263 14.56 13.95 -6.85
N THR A 264 13.66 14.40 -7.72
CA THR A 264 13.39 13.74 -9.01
C THR A 264 14.65 13.63 -9.85
N ARG A 265 15.35 14.75 -10.07
CA ARG A 265 16.56 14.78 -10.91
C ARG A 265 17.65 13.87 -10.33
N LYS A 266 17.80 13.87 -9.00
CA LYS A 266 18.73 12.99 -8.29
C LYS A 266 18.33 11.52 -8.43
N HIS A 267 17.07 11.19 -8.18
CA HIS A 267 16.56 9.81 -8.21
C HIS A 267 16.76 9.17 -9.57
N PHE A 268 16.29 9.83 -10.63
CA PHE A 268 16.39 9.29 -11.99
C PHE A 268 17.75 9.55 -12.66
N ASN A 269 18.66 10.29 -12.02
CA ASN A 269 19.89 10.81 -12.65
C ASN A 269 19.60 11.51 -13.98
N CYS A 270 18.65 12.45 -13.96
CA CYS A 270 18.23 13.20 -15.14
C CYS A 270 18.13 14.69 -14.84
N ALA A 271 19.12 15.48 -15.26
CA ALA A 271 19.12 16.93 -15.04
C ALA A 271 18.02 17.67 -15.81
N ALA A 272 17.53 17.11 -16.92
CA ALA A 272 16.50 17.70 -17.76
C ALA A 272 15.06 17.43 -17.26
N ALA A 273 14.88 16.59 -16.24
CA ALA A 273 13.55 16.25 -15.74
C ALA A 273 12.79 17.53 -15.34
N PRO A 274 11.52 17.70 -15.78
CA PRO A 274 10.72 18.90 -15.50
C PRO A 274 10.07 18.87 -14.11
N GLY A 275 10.06 17.71 -13.45
CA GLY A 275 9.41 17.48 -12.17
C GLY A 275 9.04 16.00 -12.01
N MET A 276 8.47 15.63 -10.86
CA MET A 276 7.94 14.28 -10.65
C MET A 276 6.53 14.19 -11.24
N GLU A 277 6.30 13.26 -12.16
CA GLU A 277 4.96 13.04 -12.73
C GLU A 277 3.97 12.54 -11.66
N LEU A 278 2.76 13.10 -11.70
CA LEU A 278 1.60 12.65 -10.95
C LEU A 278 0.80 11.66 -11.79
N GLU A 279 0.18 10.70 -11.12
CA GLU A 279 -0.64 9.64 -11.72
C GLU A 279 -1.77 10.23 -12.59
N ASP A 280 -2.00 9.64 -13.76
CA ASP A 280 -3.06 10.04 -14.69
C ASP A 280 -3.96 8.87 -15.14
N GLU A 281 -3.67 7.65 -14.69
CA GLU A 281 -4.52 6.47 -14.82
C GLU A 281 -5.38 6.23 -13.56
N GLY A 282 -6.14 5.12 -13.52
CA GLY A 282 -6.94 4.71 -12.36
C GLY A 282 -8.28 5.43 -12.20
N GLY A 283 -8.49 6.49 -12.97
CA GLY A 283 -9.72 7.27 -12.97
C GLY A 283 -9.73 8.33 -11.88
N GLU A 284 -10.90 8.91 -11.65
CA GLU A 284 -11.06 10.11 -10.82
C GLU A 284 -10.70 9.94 -9.34
N GLY A 285 -10.66 8.69 -8.85
CA GLY A 285 -10.34 8.37 -7.46
C GLY A 285 -8.84 8.22 -7.16
N THR A 286 -8.01 8.08 -8.20
CA THR A 286 -6.58 7.79 -8.06
C THR A 286 -5.70 8.79 -8.82
N ALA A 287 -6.18 9.38 -9.91
CA ALA A 287 -5.39 10.33 -10.67
C ALA A 287 -5.07 11.60 -9.85
N GLN A 288 -3.85 12.12 -10.04
CA GLN A 288 -3.34 13.42 -9.59
C GLN A 288 -2.93 13.55 -8.11
N SER A 289 -3.42 12.72 -7.18
CA SER A 289 -2.92 12.71 -5.79
C SER A 289 -1.91 11.61 -5.49
N HIS A 290 -1.36 10.97 -6.52
CA HIS A 290 -0.35 9.91 -6.41
C HIS A 290 0.83 10.18 -7.33
N TRP A 291 1.97 9.55 -7.05
CA TRP A 291 3.05 9.48 -8.02
C TRP A 291 2.67 8.58 -9.19
N GLU A 292 3.04 8.99 -10.41
CA GLU A 292 2.95 8.18 -11.61
C GLU A 292 3.64 6.83 -11.37
N ARG A 293 2.85 5.76 -11.26
CA ARG A 293 3.35 4.48 -10.79
C ARG A 293 4.27 3.83 -11.83
N ARG A 294 4.17 4.16 -13.13
CA ARG A 294 5.22 3.82 -14.10
C ARG A 294 6.61 4.26 -13.63
N ASN A 295 6.71 5.46 -13.06
CA ASN A 295 7.97 6.08 -12.70
C ASN A 295 8.42 5.74 -11.27
N ALA A 296 7.47 5.46 -10.38
CA ALA A 296 7.71 5.28 -8.95
C ALA A 296 6.91 4.11 -8.36
N LYS A 297 6.98 2.94 -9.01
CA LYS A 297 6.15 1.76 -8.72
C LYS A 297 6.13 1.36 -7.24
N ASP A 298 7.30 1.45 -6.61
CA ASP A 298 7.56 0.94 -5.27
C ASP A 298 7.51 2.04 -4.19
N GLU A 299 7.07 3.26 -4.53
CA GLU A 299 6.99 4.42 -3.64
C GLU A 299 5.75 4.34 -2.74
N LEU A 300 5.83 4.93 -1.55
CA LEU A 300 4.73 5.01 -0.60
C LEU A 300 3.45 5.56 -1.24
N MET A 301 3.54 6.62 -2.04
CA MET A 301 2.42 7.34 -2.65
C MET A 301 2.13 6.92 -4.10
N ALA A 302 2.51 5.69 -4.49
CA ALA A 302 2.00 5.09 -5.72
C ALA A 302 0.52 4.71 -5.58
N GLY A 303 -0.29 4.92 -6.62
CA GLY A 303 -1.76 4.69 -6.57
C GLY A 303 -2.20 3.23 -6.38
N VAL A 304 -1.26 2.28 -6.58
CA VAL A 304 -1.43 0.87 -6.24
C VAL A 304 -0.35 0.49 -5.25
N SER A 305 -0.75 -0.08 -4.12
CA SER A 305 0.18 -0.51 -3.07
C SER A 305 1.16 -1.58 -3.56
N GLY A 306 2.44 -1.25 -3.49
CA GLY A 306 3.55 -2.18 -3.56
C GLY A 306 4.22 -2.32 -2.19
N ILE A 307 5.55 -2.28 -2.19
CA ILE A 307 6.36 -2.26 -0.96
C ILE A 307 6.22 -0.95 -0.16
N GLY A 308 5.95 0.17 -0.83
CA GLY A 308 5.65 1.46 -0.20
C GLY A 308 6.85 2.15 0.46
N TYR A 309 7.96 2.28 -0.27
CA TYR A 309 9.13 3.01 0.21
C TYR A 309 8.80 4.50 0.44
N TYR A 310 9.00 4.97 1.67
CA TYR A 310 8.88 6.39 2.01
C TYR A 310 10.15 7.11 1.54
N SER A 311 10.18 7.43 0.24
CA SER A 311 11.37 7.91 -0.43
C SER A 311 11.59 9.41 -0.28
N ALA A 312 12.73 9.88 -0.78
CA ALA A 312 13.04 11.30 -0.90
C ALA A 312 12.01 12.07 -1.74
N LEU A 313 11.26 11.41 -2.64
CA LEU A 313 10.24 12.04 -3.48
C LEU A 313 9.06 12.53 -2.63
N THR A 314 8.45 11.65 -1.82
CA THR A 314 7.35 12.01 -0.92
C THR A 314 7.79 12.99 0.16
N MET A 315 8.98 12.79 0.75
CA MET A 315 9.54 13.71 1.72
C MET A 315 9.73 15.12 1.14
N ALA A 316 10.24 15.22 -0.10
CA ALA A 316 10.42 16.49 -0.79
C ALA A 316 9.08 17.19 -1.07
N ALA A 317 8.06 16.43 -1.50
CA ALA A 317 6.73 16.98 -1.73
C ALA A 317 6.14 17.59 -0.46
N PHE A 318 6.24 16.89 0.68
CA PHE A 318 5.83 17.43 1.96
C PHE A 318 6.61 18.69 2.35
N GLU A 319 7.94 18.72 2.15
CA GLU A 319 8.74 19.91 2.44
C GLU A 319 8.34 21.12 1.57
N ASP A 320 8.08 20.89 0.27
CA ASP A 320 7.69 21.96 -0.66
C ASP A 320 6.27 22.50 -0.41
N THR A 321 5.41 21.76 0.32
CA THR A 321 4.15 22.36 0.83
C THR A 321 4.44 23.55 1.75
N GLY A 322 5.61 23.60 2.40
CA GLY A 322 5.95 24.58 3.42
C GLY A 322 5.34 24.33 4.79
N TYR A 323 4.50 23.29 4.94
CA TYR A 323 3.91 22.88 6.21
C TYR A 323 4.87 22.07 7.06
N TYR A 324 5.74 21.31 6.39
CA TYR A 324 6.68 20.36 6.98
C TYR A 324 8.11 20.67 6.53
N ARG A 325 9.08 20.09 7.23
CA ARG A 325 10.44 19.89 6.72
C ARG A 325 10.73 18.40 6.70
N ALA A 326 11.42 17.94 5.67
CA ALA A 326 11.89 16.58 5.65
C ALA A 326 13.07 16.43 6.62
N ASN A 327 13.04 15.37 7.43
CA ASN A 327 14.17 14.91 8.21
C ASN A 327 15.08 14.07 7.30
N TRP A 328 15.92 14.77 6.51
CA TRP A 328 16.83 14.14 5.54
C TRP A 328 17.81 13.18 6.23
N GLY A 329 18.11 12.07 5.57
CA GLY A 329 18.82 10.90 6.11
C GLY A 329 17.88 9.76 6.54
N MET A 330 16.58 10.03 6.65
CA MET A 330 15.54 9.04 6.96
C MET A 330 14.81 8.50 5.73
N GLU A 331 15.11 9.03 4.53
CA GLU A 331 14.53 8.54 3.28
C GLU A 331 14.85 7.06 3.03
N GLU A 332 13.86 6.34 2.51
CA GLU A 332 14.09 4.98 2.03
C GLU A 332 14.54 5.00 0.57
N LEU A 333 15.51 4.13 0.26
CA LEU A 333 16.01 3.98 -1.10
C LEU A 333 15.02 3.16 -1.92
N MET A 334 14.34 3.83 -2.85
CA MET A 334 13.53 3.14 -3.85
C MET A 334 14.44 2.75 -5.03
N GLY A 335 14.58 1.46 -5.27
CA GLY A 335 15.40 0.98 -6.37
C GLY A 335 14.75 1.14 -7.76
N TRP A 336 13.42 1.22 -7.84
CA TRP A 336 12.68 1.46 -9.08
C TRP A 336 12.98 2.85 -9.64
N GLY A 337 13.37 2.94 -10.90
CA GLY A 337 13.71 4.21 -11.57
C GLY A 337 15.03 4.85 -11.10
N SER A 338 15.71 4.29 -10.10
CA SER A 338 16.95 4.88 -9.60
C SER A 338 18.05 4.84 -10.67
N ASN A 339 18.67 5.99 -10.95
CA ASN A 339 19.73 6.17 -11.96
C ASN A 339 19.35 5.69 -13.37
N SER A 340 18.06 5.72 -13.74
CA SER A 340 17.58 5.22 -15.03
C SER A 340 17.87 6.15 -16.22
N GLY A 341 18.29 7.39 -15.97
CA GLY A 341 18.58 8.40 -16.97
C GLY A 341 17.32 9.06 -17.54
N CYS A 342 17.50 10.13 -18.33
CA CYS A 342 16.39 10.91 -18.88
C CYS A 342 15.49 10.13 -19.83
N GLU A 343 16.03 9.18 -20.59
CA GLU A 343 15.24 8.36 -21.50
C GLU A 343 14.13 7.58 -20.81
N PHE A 344 14.29 7.23 -19.53
CA PHE A 344 13.26 6.55 -18.77
C PHE A 344 12.00 7.41 -18.65
N LEU A 345 12.16 8.72 -18.46
CA LEU A 345 11.06 9.67 -18.32
C LEU A 345 10.54 10.13 -19.71
N GLU A 346 11.43 10.26 -20.69
CA GLU A 346 11.12 10.84 -21.99
C GLU A 346 10.61 9.84 -23.03
N LYS A 347 11.05 8.58 -22.97
CA LYS A 347 10.77 7.53 -23.95
C LYS A 347 9.80 6.49 -23.39
N LYS A 348 9.26 5.66 -24.29
CA LYS A 348 8.43 4.52 -23.90
C LYS A 348 9.26 3.50 -23.11
N CYS A 349 8.59 2.79 -22.21
CA CYS A 349 9.21 1.73 -21.41
C CYS A 349 9.71 0.55 -22.25
N VAL A 350 9.01 0.26 -23.35
CA VAL A 350 9.30 -0.78 -24.33
C VAL A 350 9.13 -0.18 -25.72
N GLU A 351 10.09 -0.42 -26.60
CA GLU A 351 10.07 0.02 -28.00
C GLU A 351 10.38 -1.18 -28.89
N ASN A 352 9.50 -1.47 -29.85
CA ASN A 352 9.62 -2.63 -30.75
C ASN A 352 9.90 -3.94 -29.98
N SER A 353 9.08 -4.21 -28.97
CA SER A 353 9.16 -5.42 -28.13
C SER A 353 10.46 -5.57 -27.33
N THR A 354 11.30 -4.52 -27.24
CA THR A 354 12.55 -4.51 -26.48
C THR A 354 12.53 -3.40 -25.42
N THR A 355 13.04 -3.69 -24.23
CA THR A 355 13.18 -2.71 -23.14
C THR A 355 14.64 -2.36 -22.90
N ARG A 356 14.93 -1.09 -22.60
CA ARG A 356 16.23 -0.64 -22.07
C ARG A 356 16.35 -0.86 -20.55
N TYR A 357 15.26 -1.25 -19.90
CA TYR A 357 15.15 -1.38 -18.45
C TYR A 357 14.64 -2.77 -18.05
N PRO A 358 15.41 -3.85 -18.30
CA PRO A 358 14.98 -5.23 -18.09
C PRO A 358 14.75 -5.60 -16.62
N ASP A 359 15.27 -4.81 -15.67
CA ASP A 359 15.02 -4.98 -14.23
C ASP A 359 13.69 -4.34 -13.77
N MET A 360 13.04 -3.56 -14.65
CA MET A 360 11.77 -2.88 -14.37
C MET A 360 10.63 -3.41 -15.26
N PHE A 361 10.88 -3.49 -16.56
CA PHE A 361 9.89 -3.90 -17.55
C PHE A 361 10.23 -5.25 -18.15
N CYS A 362 9.20 -6.02 -18.49
CA CYS A 362 9.32 -7.32 -19.14
C CYS A 362 8.65 -7.29 -20.53
N THR A 363 9.14 -8.13 -21.44
CA THR A 363 8.68 -8.15 -22.84
C THR A 363 8.26 -9.52 -23.33
N GLU A 364 8.39 -10.56 -22.50
CA GLU A 364 8.14 -11.95 -22.88
C GLU A 364 6.99 -12.56 -22.07
N VAL A 365 6.10 -13.27 -22.77
CA VAL A 365 5.15 -14.18 -22.13
C VAL A 365 5.91 -15.48 -21.82
N SER A 366 6.31 -15.65 -20.57
CA SER A 366 7.10 -16.80 -20.13
C SER A 366 6.52 -17.43 -18.88
N THR A 367 6.61 -18.75 -18.79
CA THR A 367 6.35 -19.50 -17.56
C THR A 367 7.56 -19.47 -16.61
N ARG A 368 8.69 -18.87 -17.01
CA ARG A 368 9.85 -18.68 -16.14
C ARG A 368 9.50 -17.70 -15.03
N LEU A 369 9.94 -18.01 -13.82
CA LEU A 369 9.75 -17.13 -12.68
C LEU A 369 10.77 -16.00 -12.74
N HIS A 370 10.32 -14.82 -12.37
CA HIS A 370 11.14 -13.62 -12.21
C HIS A 370 11.00 -13.11 -10.78
N CYS A 371 11.95 -12.29 -10.36
CA CYS A 371 11.78 -11.57 -9.10
C CYS A 371 10.95 -10.31 -9.31
N THR A 372 10.04 -10.08 -8.38
CA THR A 372 9.44 -8.77 -8.16
C THR A 372 10.54 -7.75 -7.81
N SER A 373 10.29 -6.47 -8.10
CA SER A 373 11.28 -5.39 -7.97
C SER A 373 11.77 -5.15 -6.53
N ASP A 374 10.98 -5.58 -5.53
CA ASP A 374 11.30 -5.52 -4.09
C ASP A 374 11.99 -6.80 -3.58
N HIS A 375 12.20 -7.79 -4.45
CA HIS A 375 12.78 -9.10 -4.14
C HIS A 375 12.01 -9.87 -3.05
N LEU A 376 10.74 -9.56 -2.78
CA LEU A 376 9.95 -10.26 -1.77
C LEU A 376 9.17 -11.45 -2.31
N ALA A 377 9.01 -11.53 -3.63
CA ALA A 377 8.26 -12.61 -4.25
C ALA A 377 8.76 -13.02 -5.64
N LEU A 378 8.49 -14.27 -5.98
CA LEU A 378 8.48 -14.80 -7.32
C LEU A 378 7.24 -14.30 -8.07
N GLY A 379 7.43 -13.96 -9.33
CA GLY A 379 6.43 -13.33 -10.16
C GLY A 379 6.54 -13.73 -11.64
N VAL A 380 5.59 -13.24 -12.41
CA VAL A 380 5.52 -13.40 -13.87
C VAL A 380 5.28 -12.06 -14.54
N CYS A 381 5.56 -11.98 -15.84
CA CYS A 381 5.31 -10.77 -16.60
C CYS A 381 3.81 -10.48 -16.71
N SER A 382 3.37 -9.27 -16.41
CA SER A 382 1.97 -8.82 -16.49
C SER A 382 1.46 -8.56 -17.92
N LEU A 383 2.19 -9.04 -18.92
CA LEU A 383 1.88 -8.87 -20.33
C LEU A 383 0.60 -9.64 -20.68
N VAL A 384 -0.40 -8.92 -21.17
CA VAL A 384 -1.69 -9.44 -21.61
C VAL A 384 -1.99 -8.99 -23.04
N SER A 385 -2.92 -9.69 -23.69
CA SER A 385 -3.48 -9.29 -24.99
C SER A 385 -4.89 -8.75 -24.81
N PHE A 386 -5.12 -7.55 -25.33
CA PHE A 386 -6.42 -6.90 -25.39
C PHE A 386 -7.19 -7.31 -26.66
N GLN A 387 -8.51 -7.18 -26.61
CA GLN A 387 -9.37 -7.39 -27.79
C GLN A 387 -9.22 -6.27 -28.82
N GLN A 388 -8.91 -5.06 -28.37
CA GLN A 388 -8.72 -3.89 -29.22
C GLN A 388 -7.28 -3.38 -29.11
N ALA A 389 -6.80 -2.74 -30.18
CA ALA A 389 -5.50 -2.11 -30.17
C ALA A 389 -5.43 -0.98 -29.11
N LEU A 390 -4.30 -0.91 -28.41
CA LEU A 390 -4.03 0.17 -27.46
C LEU A 390 -3.89 1.52 -28.19
N ALA A 391 -4.07 2.61 -27.45
CA ALA A 391 -3.84 3.96 -27.96
C ALA A 391 -2.36 4.14 -28.37
N PRO A 392 -2.04 4.99 -29.37
CA PRO A 392 -0.68 5.09 -29.92
C PRO A 392 0.44 5.30 -28.89
N GLN A 393 0.19 6.08 -27.85
CA GLN A 393 1.13 6.34 -26.75
C GLN A 393 1.45 5.08 -25.92
N TYR A 394 0.51 4.13 -25.84
CA TYR A 394 0.66 2.87 -25.10
C TYR A 394 0.99 1.66 -25.98
N ARG A 395 1.27 1.87 -27.27
CA ARG A 395 1.73 0.80 -28.17
C ARG A 395 3.23 0.57 -27.98
N TYR A 396 3.57 -0.59 -27.45
CA TYR A 396 4.94 -0.98 -27.10
C TYR A 396 5.51 -2.12 -27.94
N PHE A 397 4.62 -2.99 -28.41
CA PHE A 397 4.95 -4.20 -29.15
C PHE A 397 4.49 -4.07 -30.60
N GLU A 398 5.06 -4.91 -31.48
CA GLU A 398 4.61 -5.03 -32.88
C GLU A 398 3.10 -5.34 -32.93
N HIS A 399 2.66 -6.26 -32.07
CA HIS A 399 1.25 -6.53 -31.88
C HIS A 399 0.61 -5.41 -31.03
N ARG A 400 -0.20 -4.58 -31.69
CA ARG A 400 -0.74 -3.31 -31.13
C ARG A 400 -1.71 -3.48 -29.96
N ALA A 401 -2.13 -4.71 -29.67
CA ALA A 401 -3.02 -5.02 -28.54
C ALA A 401 -2.27 -5.68 -27.37
N LEU A 402 -0.94 -5.69 -27.35
CA LEU A 402 -0.15 -6.20 -26.22
C LEU A 402 0.27 -5.06 -25.28
N GLY A 403 0.13 -5.29 -23.98
CA GLY A 403 0.56 -4.39 -22.90
C GLY A 403 0.22 -4.96 -21.52
N ALA A 404 0.43 -4.20 -20.46
CA ALA A 404 -0.07 -4.52 -19.12
C ALA A 404 -1.53 -4.11 -18.96
N SER A 405 -2.22 -4.68 -17.98
CA SER A 405 -3.56 -4.19 -17.61
C SER A 405 -3.52 -2.72 -17.15
N HIS A 406 -4.52 -1.91 -17.53
CA HIS A 406 -4.71 -0.54 -17.01
C HIS A 406 -4.75 -0.48 -15.48
N ARG A 407 -5.11 -1.61 -14.88
CA ARG A 407 -5.12 -1.88 -13.45
C ARG A 407 -3.75 -1.73 -12.78
N GLU A 408 -2.68 -1.82 -13.55
CA GLU A 408 -1.32 -1.66 -13.04
C GLU A 408 -0.86 -0.21 -12.93
N LEU A 409 -1.58 0.79 -13.47
CA LEU A 409 -1.17 2.21 -13.43
C LEU A 409 0.30 2.42 -13.88
N THR A 410 0.70 1.76 -14.96
CA THR A 410 2.09 1.78 -15.42
C THR A 410 2.18 2.24 -16.86
N ASP A 411 1.22 3.04 -17.32
CA ASP A 411 1.03 3.37 -18.73
C ASP A 411 0.93 2.10 -19.60
N TYR A 412 0.30 1.03 -19.13
CA TYR A 412 0.30 -0.28 -19.80
C TYR A 412 1.71 -0.90 -20.01
N CYS A 413 2.75 -0.42 -19.32
CA CYS A 413 4.09 -1.03 -19.37
C CYS A 413 4.10 -2.36 -18.60
N PRO A 414 4.45 -3.49 -19.22
CA PRO A 414 4.49 -4.77 -18.52
C PRO A 414 5.60 -4.82 -17.49
N ILE A 415 5.25 -5.30 -16.31
CA ILE A 415 6.12 -5.42 -15.13
C ILE A 415 6.04 -6.84 -14.57
N ILE A 416 6.95 -7.19 -13.67
CA ILE A 416 6.83 -8.44 -12.92
C ILE A 416 5.82 -8.25 -11.80
N VAL A 417 4.73 -9.00 -11.85
CA VAL A 417 3.71 -9.06 -10.79
C VAL A 417 3.89 -10.32 -9.96
N SER A 418 3.69 -10.20 -8.65
CA SER A 418 3.84 -11.32 -7.72
C SER A 418 2.84 -12.43 -8.04
N LEU A 419 3.29 -13.68 -7.96
CA LEU A 419 2.38 -14.81 -7.87
C LEU A 419 1.79 -14.87 -6.46
N LYS A 420 0.53 -15.32 -6.36
CA LYS A 420 -0.17 -15.49 -5.08
C LYS A 420 0.60 -16.37 -4.09
N GLU A 421 1.21 -17.45 -4.58
CA GLU A 421 1.98 -18.40 -3.76
C GLU A 421 3.49 -18.15 -3.83
N GLY A 422 3.94 -17.10 -4.53
CA GLY A 422 5.36 -16.82 -4.76
C GLY A 422 6.05 -16.03 -3.66
N GLY A 423 5.41 -15.81 -2.51
CA GLY A 423 5.94 -14.95 -1.45
C GLY A 423 7.10 -15.59 -0.70
N CYS A 424 8.31 -15.04 -0.86
CA CYS A 424 9.53 -15.59 -0.27
C CYS A 424 9.57 -15.50 1.26
N THR A 425 8.82 -14.57 1.86
CA THR A 425 8.83 -14.36 3.32
C THR A 425 7.76 -15.14 4.07
N SER A 426 6.94 -15.92 3.37
CA SER A 426 5.88 -16.75 3.95
C SER A 426 6.34 -18.20 4.07
N LEU A 427 5.88 -18.93 5.07
CA LEU A 427 6.23 -20.36 5.24
C LEU A 427 5.49 -21.29 4.26
N PHE A 428 4.70 -20.73 3.34
CA PHE A 428 3.76 -21.49 2.51
C PHE A 428 4.13 -21.52 1.03
N ASP A 429 5.29 -20.98 0.63
CA ASP A 429 5.74 -21.05 -0.77
C ASP A 429 6.03 -22.51 -1.17
N THR A 430 5.47 -22.89 -2.32
CA THR A 430 5.55 -24.24 -2.90
C THR A 430 6.48 -24.28 -4.12
N ALA A 431 7.11 -23.16 -4.50
CA ALA A 431 7.99 -23.09 -5.65
C ALA A 431 9.21 -24.03 -5.50
N ALA A 432 9.44 -24.85 -6.52
CA ALA A 432 10.52 -25.83 -6.50
C ALA A 432 11.89 -25.16 -6.31
N GLY A 433 12.65 -25.64 -5.32
CA GLY A 433 13.98 -25.13 -4.96
C GLY A 433 13.98 -23.83 -4.17
N SER A 434 12.82 -23.25 -3.87
CA SER A 434 12.74 -22.10 -2.97
C SER A 434 13.00 -22.51 -1.52
N ARG A 435 13.78 -21.68 -0.82
CA ARG A 435 13.90 -21.67 0.63
C ARG A 435 13.26 -20.39 1.15
N VAL A 436 12.17 -20.53 1.87
CA VAL A 436 11.40 -19.41 2.39
C VAL A 436 11.53 -19.24 3.90
N GLY A 437 11.42 -17.99 4.33
CA GLY A 437 11.62 -17.59 5.72
C GLY A 437 11.57 -16.07 5.86
N PRO A 438 11.50 -15.54 7.09
CA PRO A 438 11.32 -14.10 7.32
C PRO A 438 12.35 -13.20 6.62
N ASN A 439 13.56 -13.72 6.40
CA ASN A 439 14.69 -13.03 5.77
C ASN A 439 14.97 -13.53 4.34
N SER A 440 14.11 -14.37 3.76
CA SER A 440 14.27 -14.82 2.39
C SER A 440 13.93 -13.74 1.38
N ARG A 441 14.62 -13.79 0.24
CA ARG A 441 14.46 -12.89 -0.90
C ARG A 441 14.51 -13.68 -2.20
N CYS A 442 13.81 -13.17 -3.21
CA CYS A 442 13.90 -13.70 -4.55
C CYS A 442 15.21 -13.26 -5.20
N LEU A 443 15.98 -14.22 -5.72
CA LEU A 443 17.16 -13.97 -6.55
C LEU A 443 16.99 -14.52 -7.95
N LYS A 444 17.60 -13.82 -8.91
CA LYS A 444 17.63 -14.22 -10.31
C LYS A 444 18.49 -15.47 -10.48
N GLY A 445 18.02 -16.40 -11.30
CA GLY A 445 18.79 -17.53 -11.80
C GLY A 445 19.38 -17.23 -13.18
N ASN A 446 20.57 -17.77 -13.44
CA ASN A 446 21.18 -17.82 -14.77
C ASN A 446 21.20 -19.27 -15.25
N GLY A 447 20.26 -19.63 -16.13
CA GLY A 447 20.08 -21.01 -16.59
C GLY A 447 19.80 -22.01 -15.47
N LEU A 448 19.26 -21.52 -14.34
CA LEU A 448 19.04 -22.29 -13.11
C LEU A 448 17.97 -23.36 -13.33
N ARG A 449 18.31 -24.61 -13.00
CA ARG A 449 17.50 -25.80 -13.30
C ARG A 449 17.27 -26.68 -12.09
N ILE A 450 16.09 -27.26 -12.04
CA ILE A 450 15.72 -28.36 -11.15
C ILE A 450 15.17 -29.48 -12.02
N TYR A 451 15.80 -30.65 -11.95
CA TYR A 451 15.57 -31.73 -12.90
C TYR A 451 15.73 -31.25 -14.35
N ALA A 452 14.67 -31.32 -15.15
CA ALA A 452 14.64 -30.88 -16.55
C ALA A 452 14.03 -29.48 -16.73
N MET A 453 13.58 -28.82 -15.66
CA MET A 453 12.87 -27.54 -15.73
C MET A 453 13.79 -26.38 -15.37
N GLU A 454 13.74 -25.31 -16.18
CA GLU A 454 14.43 -24.07 -15.91
C GLU A 454 13.49 -23.10 -15.18
N ILE A 455 13.87 -22.67 -13.97
CA ILE A 455 12.97 -21.96 -13.04
C ILE A 455 13.09 -20.44 -13.11
N GLY A 456 14.17 -19.90 -13.67
CA GLY A 456 14.37 -18.45 -13.90
C GLY A 456 14.73 -17.63 -12.65
N ALA A 457 14.09 -17.87 -11.52
CA ALA A 457 14.36 -17.23 -10.24
C ALA A 457 13.99 -18.16 -9.07
N VAL A 458 14.50 -17.87 -7.87
CA VAL A 458 14.27 -18.70 -6.68
C VAL A 458 14.31 -17.87 -5.39
N CYS A 459 13.51 -18.24 -4.39
CA CYS A 459 13.65 -17.67 -3.05
C CYS A 459 14.85 -18.32 -2.34
N VAL A 460 15.74 -17.50 -1.79
CA VAL A 460 16.83 -17.96 -0.93
C VAL A 460 16.79 -17.19 0.37
N GLU A 461 17.33 -17.78 1.43
CA GLU A 461 17.47 -17.06 2.69
C GLU A 461 18.69 -16.16 2.64
N THR A 462 18.53 -14.91 3.07
CA THR A 462 19.60 -13.91 3.03
C THR A 462 20.03 -13.52 4.44
N SER A 463 21.33 -13.31 4.62
CA SER A 463 21.93 -12.73 5.82
C SER A 463 22.74 -11.50 5.43
N CYS A 464 22.56 -10.46 6.24
CA CYS A 464 23.07 -9.10 6.02
C CYS A 464 23.88 -8.61 7.24
N GLU A 465 24.53 -9.54 7.94
CA GLU A 465 25.28 -9.31 9.20
C GLU A 465 26.31 -8.18 9.14
N SER A 466 26.84 -7.88 7.95
CA SER A 466 27.83 -6.82 7.76
C SER A 466 27.39 -5.88 6.63
N PRO A 467 27.53 -4.56 6.80
CA PRO A 467 27.24 -3.59 5.75
C PRO A 467 27.94 -3.96 4.43
N GLY A 468 27.21 -3.89 3.33
CA GLY A 468 27.72 -4.22 1.99
C GLY A 468 27.95 -5.71 1.72
N THR A 469 27.74 -6.60 2.70
CA THR A 469 27.97 -8.04 2.55
C THR A 469 26.66 -8.81 2.55
N VAL A 470 26.43 -9.59 1.49
CA VAL A 470 25.29 -10.53 1.40
C VAL A 470 25.83 -11.95 1.54
N LYS A 471 25.24 -12.73 2.46
CA LYS A 471 25.36 -14.18 2.47
C LYS A 471 24.02 -14.81 2.12
N ILE A 472 24.05 -15.94 1.43
CA ILE A 472 22.85 -16.68 1.07
C ILE A 472 22.94 -18.14 1.52
N ARG A 473 21.79 -18.73 1.78
CA ARG A 473 21.63 -20.19 1.84
C ARG A 473 20.38 -20.59 1.06
N TYR A 474 20.48 -21.68 0.31
CA TYR A 474 19.50 -22.09 -0.69
C TYR A 474 18.92 -23.48 -0.35
N ALA A 475 17.89 -23.92 -1.07
CA ALA A 475 17.30 -25.23 -0.82
C ALA A 475 18.33 -26.36 -0.99
N GLY A 476 18.31 -27.34 -0.09
CA GLY A 476 19.25 -28.48 -0.09
C GLY A 476 20.65 -28.19 0.45
N ASN A 477 20.94 -26.96 0.90
CA ASN A 477 22.19 -26.63 1.57
C ASN A 477 21.96 -25.60 2.69
N ASP A 478 22.16 -26.02 3.94
CA ASP A 478 21.97 -25.14 5.11
C ASP A 478 23.19 -24.26 5.44
N ALA A 479 24.31 -24.40 4.73
CA ALA A 479 25.49 -23.57 4.94
C ALA A 479 25.32 -22.19 4.31
N TRP A 480 25.89 -21.17 4.97
CA TRP A 480 25.94 -19.81 4.46
C TRP A 480 27.08 -19.63 3.45
N HIS A 481 26.74 -19.09 2.28
CA HIS A 481 27.69 -18.79 1.22
C HIS A 481 27.79 -17.29 1.00
N LEU A 482 29.01 -16.78 0.83
CA LEU A 482 29.21 -15.39 0.45
C LEU A 482 28.65 -15.15 -0.95
N CYS A 483 27.92 -14.06 -1.14
CA CYS A 483 27.31 -13.70 -2.42
C CYS A 483 27.70 -12.26 -2.82
N PRO A 484 28.92 -12.04 -3.33
CA PRO A 484 29.38 -10.72 -3.74
C PRO A 484 28.51 -10.15 -4.88
N GLU A 485 28.22 -8.85 -4.87
CA GLU A 485 27.37 -8.21 -5.88
C GLU A 485 27.82 -8.54 -7.31
N GLY A 486 26.88 -8.99 -8.15
CA GLY A 486 27.13 -9.32 -9.55
C GLY A 486 27.85 -10.66 -9.80
N ALA A 487 28.36 -11.31 -8.75
CA ALA A 487 28.90 -12.66 -8.86
C ALA A 487 27.79 -13.69 -9.06
N THR A 488 28.18 -14.93 -9.35
CA THR A 488 27.25 -16.06 -9.44
C THR A 488 27.69 -17.20 -8.54
N LEU A 489 26.71 -17.93 -8.02
CA LEU A 489 26.91 -19.11 -7.19
C LEU A 489 26.29 -20.33 -7.88
N ARG A 490 27.04 -21.42 -8.00
CA ARG A 490 26.53 -22.72 -8.50
C ARG A 490 25.98 -23.54 -7.35
N PRO A 491 24.64 -23.68 -7.23
CA PRO A 491 24.08 -24.47 -6.15
C PRO A 491 24.21 -25.97 -6.41
N GLY A 492 24.32 -26.75 -5.33
CA GLY A 492 24.21 -28.21 -5.37
C GLY A 492 22.75 -28.69 -5.45
N LEU A 493 22.50 -29.95 -5.14
CA LEU A 493 21.14 -30.50 -5.09
C LEU A 493 20.20 -29.64 -4.20
N PRO A 494 18.92 -29.45 -4.57
CA PRO A 494 18.18 -30.12 -5.64
C PRO A 494 18.38 -29.51 -7.04
N PHE A 495 19.23 -28.49 -7.17
CA PHE A 495 19.52 -27.87 -8.45
C PHE A 495 20.41 -28.79 -9.30
N THR A 496 20.04 -28.98 -10.57
CA THR A 496 20.74 -29.85 -11.51
C THR A 496 21.63 -29.08 -12.50
N GLY A 497 21.59 -27.75 -12.47
CA GLY A 497 22.45 -26.89 -13.27
C GLY A 497 22.12 -25.41 -13.13
N GLY A 498 22.96 -24.57 -13.75
CA GLY A 498 22.86 -23.12 -13.72
C GLY A 498 23.40 -22.49 -12.44
N GLU A 499 23.11 -21.20 -12.27
CA GLU A 499 23.71 -20.38 -11.21
C GLU A 499 22.67 -19.44 -10.59
N ILE A 500 22.85 -19.09 -9.31
CA ILE A 500 22.13 -18.03 -8.62
C ILE A 500 22.95 -16.75 -8.77
N VAL A 501 22.33 -15.67 -9.22
CA VAL A 501 22.98 -14.36 -9.39
C VAL A 501 22.91 -13.59 -8.09
N CYS A 502 24.06 -13.12 -7.61
CA CYS A 502 24.16 -12.38 -6.37
C CYS A 502 23.64 -10.95 -6.51
N PRO A 503 22.71 -10.52 -5.63
CA PRO A 503 22.06 -9.22 -5.73
C PRO A 503 22.99 -8.11 -5.23
N LYS A 504 22.59 -6.87 -5.47
CA LYS A 504 23.14 -5.72 -4.73
C LYS A 504 22.72 -5.79 -3.28
N TYR A 505 23.60 -5.40 -2.36
CA TYR A 505 23.30 -5.35 -0.93
C TYR A 505 22.02 -4.55 -0.65
N GLU A 506 21.91 -3.35 -1.22
CA GLU A 506 20.76 -2.45 -1.04
C GLU A 506 19.44 -2.98 -1.59
N ARG A 507 19.43 -4.08 -2.35
CA ARG A 507 18.17 -4.65 -2.87
C ARG A 507 17.56 -5.68 -1.92
N VAL A 508 18.38 -6.29 -1.07
CA VAL A 508 17.97 -7.40 -0.20
C VAL A 508 18.19 -7.12 1.28
N CYS A 509 19.12 -6.22 1.61
CA CYS A 509 19.60 -5.97 2.96
C CYS A 509 19.29 -4.59 3.54
N THR A 510 18.91 -3.60 2.75
CA THR A 510 18.33 -2.37 3.32
C THR A 510 16.98 -2.75 3.90
N THR A 511 16.99 -2.98 5.22
CA THR A 511 15.77 -3.25 5.93
C THR A 511 14.90 -2.00 5.85
N LEU A 512 13.61 -2.17 5.54
CA LEU A 512 12.55 -1.22 5.91
C LEU A 512 12.54 -0.94 7.44
N ALA A 513 13.36 -1.68 8.20
CA ALA A 513 13.61 -1.61 9.63
C ALA A 513 14.93 -0.89 9.99
N GLY A 514 15.43 0.02 9.14
CA GLY A 514 16.43 1.03 9.54
C GLY A 514 16.03 1.85 10.78
N ALA A 515 14.75 1.79 11.19
CA ALA A 515 14.27 2.33 12.46
C ALA A 515 14.39 1.39 13.69
N ARG A 516 14.64 0.07 13.53
CA ARG A 516 14.77 -0.86 14.67
C ARG A 516 16.19 -0.94 15.24
N ASN A 517 17.22 -0.77 14.41
CA ASN A 517 18.61 -0.94 14.86
C ASN A 517 19.27 0.33 15.40
N ALA A 518 18.60 1.49 15.32
CA ALA A 518 19.03 2.70 16.01
C ALA A 518 18.67 2.72 17.52
N PHE A 519 17.89 1.74 18.00
CA PHE A 519 17.43 1.67 19.40
C PHE A 519 17.82 0.38 20.14
N ALA A 520 18.48 -0.57 19.47
CA ALA A 520 18.91 -1.82 20.11
C ALA A 520 20.32 -1.73 20.74
N HIS A 521 20.99 -0.57 20.68
CA HIS A 521 22.38 -0.42 21.14
C HIS A 521 22.59 0.54 22.33
N GLU A 522 21.52 0.89 23.05
CA GLU A 522 21.60 1.51 24.37
C GLU A 522 20.82 0.68 25.40
N THR A 523 21.32 -0.51 25.68
CA THR A 523 21.18 -1.09 27.03
C THR A 523 22.45 -0.76 27.82
N TYR A 524 22.29 -0.41 29.10
CA TYR A 524 23.27 -0.03 30.14
C TYR A 524 23.49 1.46 30.41
N THR A 525 22.63 2.08 31.23
CA THR A 525 22.85 2.25 32.69
C THR A 525 21.76 3.16 33.28
N ALA A 526 20.61 2.58 33.66
CA ALA A 526 19.60 3.28 34.44
C ALA A 526 19.92 3.15 35.94
N GLN A 527 20.87 3.95 36.41
CA GLN A 527 20.94 4.39 37.81
C GLN A 527 21.26 5.89 37.78
N ALA A 528 20.32 6.67 38.31
CA ALA A 528 20.32 8.13 38.45
C ALA A 528 19.88 8.97 37.23
N ALA A 529 18.56 9.02 36.97
CA ALA A 529 17.81 10.25 36.68
C ALA A 529 16.30 9.94 36.72
N GLY A 530 15.54 10.68 37.53
CA GLY A 530 14.16 10.35 37.89
C GLY A 530 13.10 10.60 36.81
N ASN A 531 12.02 9.82 36.94
CA ASN A 531 10.65 10.03 36.50
C ASN A 531 10.38 10.54 35.07
N PHE A 532 10.24 9.60 34.13
CA PHE A 532 9.29 9.71 33.01
C PHE A 532 8.65 8.33 32.78
N VAL A 533 7.49 8.11 33.39
CA VAL A 533 6.55 7.05 33.02
C VAL A 533 5.46 7.74 32.21
N ALA A 534 5.24 7.30 30.97
CA ALA A 534 4.04 7.64 30.22
C ALA A 534 2.88 6.87 30.86
N GLU A 535 2.18 7.51 31.81
CA GLU A 535 0.96 6.97 32.37
C GLU A 535 -0.18 7.14 31.35
N ALA A 536 -0.59 6.02 30.76
CA ALA A 536 -1.92 5.88 30.20
C ALA A 536 -2.89 5.69 31.37
N HIS A 537 -3.51 6.78 31.82
CA HIS A 537 -4.59 6.71 32.79
C HIS A 537 -5.86 6.19 32.11
N PHE A 538 -6.18 4.92 32.36
CA PHE A 538 -7.52 4.36 32.14
C PHE A 538 -8.32 4.57 33.43
N ASP A 539 -9.31 5.46 33.41
CA ASP A 539 -10.26 5.59 34.51
C ASP A 539 -11.42 4.61 34.27
N ASN A 540 -11.67 3.75 35.26
CA ASN A 540 -12.63 2.66 35.20
C ASN A 540 -13.44 2.68 36.50
N THR A 541 -14.53 3.44 36.52
CA THR A 541 -15.48 3.46 37.63
C THR A 541 -16.88 3.06 37.15
N LEU A 542 -17.19 1.78 37.37
CA LEU A 542 -18.51 1.19 37.23
C LEU A 542 -19.42 1.61 38.40
N ARG A 543 -20.66 1.98 38.09
CA ARG A 543 -21.83 1.72 38.96
C ARG A 543 -23.02 1.21 38.12
N PRO A 544 -23.79 0.24 38.62
CA PRO A 544 -24.91 -0.38 37.89
C PRO A 544 -26.21 0.38 38.11
N GLU A 545 -27.01 0.58 37.05
CA GLU A 545 -28.43 0.97 37.15
C GLU A 545 -29.33 -0.09 36.48
N GLU A 546 -30.46 -0.35 37.15
CA GLU A 546 -31.51 -1.33 36.83
C GLU A 546 -32.40 -0.94 35.63
N PRO A 547 -33.13 -1.90 35.03
CA PRO A 547 -33.85 -1.71 33.77
C PRO A 547 -35.32 -1.28 33.95
N PRO A 548 -35.90 -0.46 33.05
CA PRO A 548 -37.35 -0.27 33.04
C PRO A 548 -38.06 -1.06 31.93
N SER A 549 -39.02 -1.86 32.42
CA SER A 549 -40.28 -2.39 31.89
C SER A 549 -40.71 -2.21 30.42
N HIS A 550 -41.15 -3.34 29.85
CA HIS A 550 -41.99 -3.50 28.67
C HIS A 550 -43.37 -2.80 28.74
N ARG A 551 -43.84 -2.29 27.58
CA ARG A 551 -45.26 -2.26 27.17
C ARG A 551 -45.41 -2.41 25.64
N PRO A 552 -46.56 -2.86 25.13
CA PRO A 552 -46.64 -3.72 23.94
C PRO A 552 -46.85 -2.97 22.61
N VAL A 553 -46.34 -3.58 21.54
CA VAL A 553 -46.52 -3.15 20.14
C VAL A 553 -47.88 -3.63 19.62
N ALA A 554 -48.64 -2.69 19.05
CA ALA A 554 -49.89 -2.95 18.37
C ALA A 554 -49.65 -3.54 16.97
N GLN A 555 -50.39 -4.61 16.66
CA GLN A 555 -50.44 -5.27 15.35
C GLN A 555 -51.09 -4.40 14.28
N ARG A 556 -50.57 -4.46 13.05
CA ARG A 556 -51.28 -4.16 11.79
C ARG A 556 -50.66 -4.95 10.63
N PRO A 557 -51.40 -5.17 9.52
CA PRO A 557 -51.69 -6.51 9.02
C PRO A 557 -50.81 -6.92 7.84
N GLU A 558 -50.72 -8.24 7.66
CA GLU A 558 -50.14 -8.91 6.50
C GLU A 558 -50.73 -8.41 5.18
N GLU A 559 -49.86 -8.10 4.23
CA GLU A 559 -50.20 -8.02 2.82
C GLU A 559 -49.34 -8.98 2.01
N LYS A 560 -50.01 -9.65 1.08
CA LYS A 560 -49.71 -10.96 0.54
C LYS A 560 -48.48 -10.99 -0.37
N ALA A 561 -47.66 -12.03 -0.19
CA ALA A 561 -46.68 -12.47 -1.16
C ALA A 561 -47.36 -12.91 -2.46
N VAL A 562 -46.83 -12.43 -3.59
CA VAL A 562 -47.11 -12.97 -4.92
C VAL A 562 -45.92 -13.84 -5.30
N ASP A 563 -46.17 -15.14 -5.34
CA ASP A 563 -45.25 -16.16 -5.85
C ASP A 563 -44.96 -15.93 -7.33
N VAL A 564 -43.69 -15.85 -7.69
CA VAL A 564 -43.21 -16.17 -9.05
C VAL A 564 -42.11 -17.22 -8.93
N ALA A 565 -42.41 -18.37 -9.52
CA ALA A 565 -41.70 -19.63 -9.42
C ALA A 565 -40.22 -19.54 -9.84
N VAL A 566 -39.34 -20.04 -8.97
CA VAL A 566 -37.99 -20.47 -9.35
C VAL A 566 -38.11 -21.91 -9.86
N ALA A 567 -37.95 -22.08 -11.17
CA ALA A 567 -37.84 -23.39 -11.79
C ALA A 567 -36.54 -24.06 -11.35
N SER A 568 -36.69 -25.14 -10.59
CA SER A 568 -35.67 -26.12 -10.26
C SER A 568 -35.30 -26.95 -11.50
N ALA A 569 -34.12 -26.69 -12.07
CA ALA A 569 -33.50 -27.61 -13.03
C ALA A 569 -32.63 -28.62 -12.26
N LEU A 570 -33.17 -29.84 -12.21
CA LEU A 570 -32.65 -31.09 -11.65
C LEU A 570 -31.57 -31.72 -12.59
N PRO A 571 -30.97 -32.88 -12.24
CA PRO A 571 -29.53 -33.13 -12.24
C PRO A 571 -29.07 -34.00 -13.42
N TRP A 572 -28.05 -33.58 -14.16
CA TRP A 572 -27.46 -34.43 -15.21
C TRP A 572 -25.93 -34.37 -15.12
N LEU A 573 -25.40 -34.99 -14.06
CA LEU A 573 -23.97 -35.21 -13.87
C LEU A 573 -23.57 -36.66 -13.52
N PRO A 574 -24.35 -37.70 -13.88
CA PRO A 574 -23.78 -39.04 -14.05
C PRO A 574 -23.87 -39.59 -15.49
N PHE A 575 -24.46 -38.87 -16.45
CA PHE A 575 -24.63 -39.37 -17.83
C PHE A 575 -23.43 -39.18 -18.77
N PHE A 576 -22.46 -38.31 -18.41
CA PHE A 576 -21.27 -38.08 -19.25
C PHE A 576 -20.16 -39.12 -19.06
N PHE A 577 -20.23 -39.94 -18.01
CA PHE A 577 -19.22 -40.98 -17.75
C PHE A 577 -19.48 -42.28 -18.53
N PHE A 578 -20.73 -42.54 -18.93
CA PHE A 578 -21.09 -43.74 -19.69
C PHE A 578 -20.86 -43.63 -21.20
N LEU A 579 -20.87 -42.41 -21.78
CA LEU A 579 -20.62 -42.22 -23.23
C LEU A 579 -19.14 -42.29 -23.62
N LEU A 580 -18.20 -42.06 -22.69
CA LEU A 580 -16.77 -42.16 -22.97
C LEU A 580 -16.25 -43.60 -22.96
N CYS A 581 -16.92 -44.52 -22.26
CA CYS A 581 -16.57 -45.95 -22.26
C CYS A 581 -17.13 -46.71 -23.48
N ALA A 582 -18.15 -46.19 -24.17
CA ALA A 582 -18.68 -46.80 -25.39
C ALA A 582 -17.89 -46.45 -26.66
N ALA A 583 -17.02 -45.43 -26.62
CA ALA A 583 -16.21 -44.98 -27.76
C ALA A 583 -14.78 -45.55 -27.78
N ALA A 584 -14.36 -46.28 -26.74
CA ALA A 584 -13.11 -47.02 -26.69
C ALA A 584 -13.43 -48.51 -26.54
N GLY A 585 -13.66 -49.20 -27.66
CA GLY A 585 -14.07 -50.61 -27.69
C GLY A 585 -13.08 -51.54 -26.97
N ILE A 586 -13.33 -51.77 -25.69
CA ILE A 586 -12.71 -52.81 -24.86
C ILE A 586 -13.88 -53.53 -24.20
N GLY A 587 -14.20 -54.72 -24.73
CA GLY A 587 -15.09 -55.66 -24.08
C GLY A 587 -14.47 -56.16 -22.78
N VAL A 588 -15.35 -56.43 -21.81
CA VAL A 588 -15.11 -56.87 -20.43
C VAL A 588 -13.97 -57.87 -20.28
#